data_AF-G0R494-F1
#
_entry.id   AF-G0R494-F1
#
_cell.length_a   1.000
_cell.length_b   1.000
_cell.length_c   1.000
_cell.angle_alpha   90.00
_cell.angle_beta   90.00
_cell.angle_gamma   90.00
#
_symmetry.space_group_name_H-M   'P 1'
#
loop_
_entity.id
_entity.type
_entity.pdbx_description
1 polymer ?
#
loop_
_entity_poly.entity_id
_entity_poly.type
_entity_poly.pdbx_seq_one_letter_code
_entity_poly.pdbx_strand_id
1 'polypeptide(L)'
;MEDVRNVANRKIDMTDIYKYSLQFPTKNMFFRNLIPKYTYKTLSAESYLFNQRDSNLQKKSRTAVLKPLHGCNHTEGSSDEVHLLGVPLTKHQTNPTQYDSISPLLEINQPDLIFVQMDPAPYVARQRFLAHKCALKEVEDYEQNAVHIIDPTKPLDWEECVINLTILDMLQRNQAHTEFKYIDTFNTFSYPYLQEDAQKSHKKLSKPFINAINEHIIYKNYSQYPDINKTLFTGLMGKQKVLLGDMPEQLLRLILGNTVDIQEMRDLFKFLLLKMKELKQPISMRDAAYNFLPHVFNLPRDLYMTAILKEAFQACQQIVAVVGIHHMNPMIQYWEGAPSGINFSEATRIPERIRGETDEVLIENRLLWMLFQAQESGAKNTLLIHFFIQRRILQKLKKRNFRR
;
A
#
# COMPACT_ATOMS: atom_id res chain seq x y z
N MET A 1 5.83 23.87 -13.91
CA MET A 1 5.45 22.58 -13.27
C MET A 1 3.91 22.40 -13.29
N GLU A 2 3.25 22.85 -14.36
CA GLU A 2 1.77 22.88 -14.51
C GLU A 2 1.22 21.98 -15.63
N ASP A 3 2.04 21.52 -16.57
CA ASP A 3 1.53 20.83 -17.77
C ASP A 3 1.24 19.32 -17.64
N VAL A 4 1.63 18.66 -16.54
CA VAL A 4 1.34 17.22 -16.33
C VAL A 4 -0.04 17.00 -15.64
N ARG A 5 -0.69 18.06 -15.15
CA ARG A 5 -1.92 17.95 -14.33
C ARG A 5 -3.23 17.93 -15.11
N ASN A 6 -3.23 18.27 -16.40
CA ASN A 6 -4.48 18.52 -17.15
C ASN A 6 -5.13 17.29 -17.82
N VAL A 7 -4.49 16.12 -17.84
CA VAL A 7 -5.07 14.90 -18.44
C VAL A 7 -6.01 14.14 -17.47
N ALA A 8 -5.93 14.38 -16.16
CA ALA A 8 -6.67 13.64 -15.13
C ALA A 8 -8.13 14.14 -14.87
N ASN A 9 -8.56 15.21 -15.53
CA ASN A 9 -9.77 15.96 -15.15
C ASN A 9 -11.06 15.62 -15.91
N ARG A 10 -11.11 14.54 -16.71
CA ARG A 10 -12.40 14.08 -17.25
C ARG A 10 -13.19 13.34 -16.16
N LYS A 11 -14.44 13.77 -15.92
CA LYS A 11 -15.40 13.07 -15.06
C LYS A 11 -15.61 11.68 -15.67
N ILE A 12 -15.09 10.66 -15.00
CA ILE A 12 -15.46 9.27 -15.30
C ILE A 12 -16.86 9.12 -14.72
N ASP A 13 -17.86 8.95 -15.58
CA ASP A 13 -19.20 8.60 -15.13
C ASP A 13 -19.18 7.14 -14.72
N MET A 14 -19.03 6.92 -13.41
CA MET A 14 -18.95 5.59 -12.84
C MET A 14 -20.22 4.76 -13.13
N THR A 15 -21.36 5.39 -13.45
CA THR A 15 -22.60 4.66 -13.76
C THR A 15 -22.49 3.75 -14.99
N ASP A 16 -21.64 4.09 -15.97
CA ASP A 16 -21.37 3.24 -17.12
C ASP A 16 -20.51 2.02 -16.77
N ILE A 17 -19.50 2.18 -15.90
CA ILE A 17 -18.70 1.05 -15.34
C ILE A 17 -19.62 0.01 -14.71
N TYR A 18 -20.68 0.46 -14.02
CA TYR A 18 -21.56 -0.42 -13.28
C TYR A 18 -22.52 -1.23 -14.14
N LYS A 19 -23.04 -0.68 -15.23
CA LYS A 19 -23.89 -1.44 -16.17
C LYS A 19 -23.18 -2.66 -16.72
N TYR A 20 -21.87 -2.56 -16.98
CA TYR A 20 -21.06 -3.66 -17.50
C TYR A 20 -20.61 -4.67 -16.44
N SER A 21 -20.52 -4.28 -15.17
CA SER A 21 -20.18 -5.19 -14.07
C SER A 21 -21.31 -6.19 -13.75
N LEU A 22 -22.57 -5.81 -13.99
CA LEU A 22 -23.75 -6.65 -13.71
C LEU A 22 -24.10 -7.63 -14.83
N GLN A 23 -23.56 -7.45 -16.04
CA GLN A 23 -23.74 -8.39 -17.16
C GLN A 23 -22.81 -9.61 -17.07
N PHE A 24 -22.16 -9.84 -15.93
CA PHE A 24 -21.36 -11.04 -15.71
C PHE A 24 -22.24 -12.30 -15.78
N PRO A 25 -22.01 -13.20 -16.75
CA PRO A 25 -22.64 -14.51 -16.70
C PRO A 25 -21.93 -15.32 -15.62
N THR A 26 -22.50 -15.32 -14.42
CA THR A 26 -22.06 -16.12 -13.26
C THR A 26 -22.01 -17.63 -13.55
N LYS A 27 -22.61 -18.09 -14.66
CA LYS A 27 -22.70 -19.51 -15.03
C LYS A 27 -21.43 -20.12 -15.65
N ASN A 28 -20.46 -19.34 -16.14
CA ASN A 28 -19.22 -19.86 -16.74
C ASN A 28 -17.92 -19.35 -16.07
N MET A 29 -17.94 -19.03 -14.76
CA MET A 29 -16.77 -18.46 -14.08
C MET A 29 -15.61 -19.47 -13.92
N PHE A 30 -14.68 -19.43 -14.87
CA PHE A 30 -13.31 -19.96 -14.79
C PHE A 30 -12.49 -19.37 -13.62
N PHE A 31 -13.00 -18.38 -12.87
CA PHE A 31 -12.27 -17.63 -11.85
C PHE A 31 -12.53 -18.09 -10.40
N ARG A 32 -13.44 -19.07 -10.16
CA ARG A 32 -13.72 -19.58 -8.80
C ARG A 32 -12.53 -20.29 -8.14
N ASN A 33 -11.57 -20.77 -8.94
CA ASN A 33 -10.39 -21.49 -8.44
C ASN A 33 -9.19 -20.58 -8.18
N LEU A 34 -9.27 -19.28 -8.46
CA LEU A 34 -8.16 -18.34 -8.30
C LEU A 34 -7.87 -17.94 -6.86
N ILE A 35 -8.83 -18.14 -5.97
CA ILE A 35 -8.64 -17.82 -4.56
C ILE A 35 -7.92 -19.03 -3.97
N PRO A 36 -6.67 -18.89 -3.51
CA PRO A 36 -6.01 -19.94 -2.74
C PRO A 36 -6.98 -20.37 -1.65
N LYS A 37 -7.09 -21.68 -1.39
CA LYS A 37 -7.89 -22.15 -0.26
C LYS A 37 -7.20 -21.70 1.01
N TYR A 38 -7.56 -20.50 1.46
CA TYR A 38 -7.12 -19.95 2.71
C TYR A 38 -7.79 -20.74 3.84
N THR A 39 -7.03 -20.93 4.91
CA THR A 39 -7.52 -21.52 6.17
C THR A 39 -8.44 -20.56 6.93
N TYR A 40 -8.49 -19.30 6.50
CA TYR A 40 -9.28 -18.23 7.09
C TYR A 40 -10.41 -17.77 6.17
N LYS A 41 -11.35 -17.04 6.75
CA LYS A 41 -12.52 -16.50 6.05
C LYS A 41 -12.12 -15.42 5.03
N THR A 42 -12.65 -15.52 3.81
CA THR A 42 -12.49 -14.50 2.77
C THR A 42 -13.83 -14.06 2.20
N LEU A 43 -13.91 -12.83 1.71
CA LEU A 43 -15.06 -12.37 0.94
C LEU A 43 -15.18 -13.11 -0.39
N SER A 44 -16.42 -13.30 -0.85
CA SER A 44 -16.66 -13.82 -2.19
C SER A 44 -16.30 -12.77 -3.26
N ALA A 45 -16.02 -13.23 -4.49
CA ALA A 45 -15.73 -12.32 -5.61
C ALA A 45 -16.88 -11.33 -5.89
N GLU A 46 -18.12 -11.79 -5.71
CA GLU A 46 -19.33 -10.97 -5.87
C GLU A 46 -19.42 -9.91 -4.76
N SER A 47 -19.16 -10.30 -3.51
CA SER A 47 -19.11 -9.36 -2.38
C SER A 47 -18.06 -8.27 -2.59
N TYR A 48 -16.91 -8.62 -3.15
CA TYR A 48 -15.87 -7.66 -3.52
C TYR A 48 -16.33 -6.66 -4.59
N LEU A 49 -17.04 -7.13 -5.62
CA LEU A 49 -17.59 -6.26 -6.67
C LEU A 49 -18.65 -5.31 -6.12
N PHE A 50 -19.56 -5.80 -5.29
CA PHE A 50 -20.57 -4.94 -4.65
C PHE A 50 -19.93 -3.92 -3.72
N ASN A 51 -18.96 -4.35 -2.90
CA ASN A 51 -18.22 -3.45 -2.04
C ASN A 51 -17.49 -2.35 -2.84
N GLN A 52 -16.81 -2.70 -3.93
CA GLN A 52 -16.12 -1.74 -4.78
C GLN A 52 -17.09 -0.73 -5.41
N ARG A 53 -18.25 -1.21 -5.90
CA ARG A 53 -19.31 -0.36 -6.45
C ARG A 53 -19.82 0.63 -5.42
N ASP A 54 -20.22 0.13 -4.26
CA ASP A 54 -20.83 0.96 -3.22
C ASP A 54 -19.81 1.99 -2.69
N SER A 55 -18.55 1.58 -2.55
CA SER A 55 -17.42 2.43 -2.17
C SER A 55 -17.17 3.57 -3.15
N ASN A 56 -17.20 3.28 -4.45
CA ASN A 56 -17.02 4.29 -5.49
C ASN A 56 -18.18 5.30 -5.57
N LEU A 57 -19.37 4.95 -5.04
CA LEU A 57 -20.52 5.86 -4.94
C LEU A 57 -20.46 6.75 -3.69
N GLN A 58 -19.62 6.42 -2.71
CA GLN A 58 -19.51 7.17 -1.47
C GLN A 58 -18.75 8.47 -1.66
N LYS A 59 -19.32 9.56 -1.13
CA LYS A 59 -18.75 10.91 -1.19
C LYS A 59 -18.24 11.41 0.16
N LYS A 60 -18.60 10.73 1.24
CA LYS A 60 -18.25 11.09 2.62
C LYS A 60 -17.45 9.96 3.25
N SER A 61 -16.52 10.33 4.12
CA SER A 61 -15.79 9.38 4.96
C SER A 61 -16.73 8.63 5.89
N ARG A 62 -16.38 7.40 6.23
CA ARG A 62 -17.12 6.57 7.17
C ARG A 62 -16.18 6.10 8.27
N THR A 63 -16.68 6.06 9.49
CA THR A 63 -15.98 5.52 10.64
C THR A 63 -16.59 4.20 11.06
N ALA A 64 -15.75 3.29 11.53
CA ALA A 64 -16.14 2.08 12.24
C ALA A 64 -15.18 1.88 13.42
N VAL A 65 -15.67 1.23 14.47
CA VAL A 65 -14.84 0.81 15.60
C VAL A 65 -14.71 -0.70 15.54
N LEU A 66 -13.48 -1.19 15.50
CA LEU A 66 -13.19 -2.61 15.57
C LEU A 66 -13.03 -3.00 17.03
N LYS A 67 -13.77 -4.05 17.44
CA LYS A 67 -13.72 -4.56 18.81
C LYS A 67 -12.39 -5.26 19.10
N PRO A 68 -11.91 -5.27 20.35
CA PRO A 68 -10.78 -6.11 20.75
C PRO A 68 -10.97 -7.56 20.29
N LEU A 69 -9.89 -8.16 19.81
CA LEU A 69 -9.86 -9.59 19.50
C LEU A 69 -9.58 -10.37 20.80
N HIS A 70 -10.21 -11.53 20.95
CA HIS A 70 -9.94 -12.43 22.07
C HIS A 70 -8.47 -12.88 22.06
N GLY A 71 -7.80 -12.81 23.23
CA GLY A 71 -6.41 -13.24 23.39
C GLY A 71 -5.35 -12.23 22.98
N CYS A 72 -5.72 -10.98 22.66
CA CYS A 72 -4.74 -9.88 22.65
C CYS A 72 -4.24 -9.60 24.08
N ASN A 73 -3.06 -8.98 24.22
CA ASN A 73 -2.39 -8.66 25.50
C ASN A 73 -3.16 -7.67 26.42
N HIS A 74 -4.43 -7.45 26.14
CA HIS A 74 -5.27 -6.44 26.73
C HIS A 74 -6.13 -7.07 27.81
N THR A 75 -6.18 -6.42 28.97
CA THR A 75 -6.93 -6.92 30.14
C THR A 75 -8.43 -6.81 29.88
N GLU A 76 -9.22 -7.78 30.37
CA GLU A 76 -10.67 -7.71 30.27
C GLU A 76 -11.19 -6.42 30.91
N GLY A 77 -11.84 -5.56 30.10
CA GLY A 77 -12.33 -4.25 30.53
C GLY A 77 -11.50 -3.04 30.09
N SER A 78 -10.43 -3.23 29.32
CA SER A 78 -9.72 -2.11 28.70
C SER A 78 -10.57 -1.46 27.58
N SER A 79 -10.42 -0.14 27.44
CA SER A 79 -11.06 0.66 26.38
C SER A 79 -10.23 0.65 25.08
N ASP A 80 -9.58 -0.47 24.78
CA ASP A 80 -8.67 -0.58 23.64
C ASP A 80 -9.52 -0.68 22.36
N GLU A 81 -9.37 0.29 21.48
CA GLU A 81 -10.21 0.42 20.30
C GLU A 81 -9.37 0.75 19.08
N VAL A 82 -9.77 0.15 17.95
CA VAL A 82 -9.26 0.54 16.64
C VAL A 82 -10.35 1.31 15.91
N HIS A 83 -10.11 2.60 15.71
CA HIS A 83 -10.99 3.46 14.92
C HIS A 83 -10.57 3.40 13.46
N LEU A 84 -11.38 2.73 12.64
CA LEU A 84 -11.18 2.61 11.19
C LEU A 84 -11.93 3.71 10.45
N LEU A 85 -11.20 4.61 9.81
CA LEU A 85 -11.71 5.67 8.95
C LEU A 85 -11.53 5.28 7.47
N GLY A 86 -12.63 4.98 6.80
CA GLY A 86 -12.68 4.81 5.35
C GLY A 86 -12.83 6.15 4.64
N VAL A 87 -11.86 6.51 3.80
CA VAL A 87 -11.86 7.78 3.04
C VAL A 87 -12.26 7.56 1.57
N PRO A 88 -13.21 8.35 1.04
CA PRO A 88 -13.66 8.22 -0.34
C PRO A 88 -12.60 8.74 -1.32
N LEU A 89 -12.62 8.21 -2.54
CA LEU A 89 -11.80 8.72 -3.64
C LEU A 89 -12.35 10.09 -4.09
N THR A 90 -11.98 11.16 -3.41
CA THR A 90 -12.40 12.52 -3.77
C THR A 90 -11.43 13.11 -4.77
N LYS A 91 -11.95 13.48 -5.96
CA LYS A 91 -11.23 14.37 -6.87
C LYS A 91 -11.28 15.77 -6.23
N HIS A 92 -10.15 16.24 -5.72
CA HIS A 92 -9.88 17.58 -5.16
C HIS A 92 -11.13 18.48 -5.00
N GLN A 93 -11.68 18.54 -3.80
CA GLN A 93 -12.72 19.51 -3.49
C GLN A 93 -12.08 20.86 -3.18
N THR A 94 -12.73 21.94 -3.64
CA THR A 94 -12.21 23.31 -3.61
C THR A 94 -12.15 23.94 -2.22
N ASN A 95 -12.73 23.32 -1.18
CA ASN A 95 -12.73 23.83 0.19
C ASN A 95 -12.06 22.84 1.17
N PRO A 96 -10.78 23.08 1.56
CA PRO A 96 -10.03 22.20 2.46
C PRO A 96 -10.57 22.16 3.90
N THR A 97 -11.41 23.11 4.30
CA THR A 97 -11.96 23.22 5.67
C THR A 97 -13.22 22.39 5.92
N GLN A 98 -13.92 21.92 4.88
CA GLN A 98 -15.26 21.31 5.04
C GLN A 98 -15.26 19.81 5.40
N TYR A 99 -14.11 19.14 5.36
CA TYR A 99 -14.03 17.68 5.58
C TYR A 99 -12.80 17.26 6.38
N ASP A 100 -12.37 18.08 7.35
CA ASP A 100 -11.35 17.60 8.29
C ASP A 100 -11.94 16.59 9.27
N SER A 101 -12.31 15.42 8.75
CA SER A 101 -12.79 14.29 9.55
C SER A 101 -11.66 13.63 10.37
N ILE A 102 -10.41 13.96 10.03
CA ILE A 102 -9.22 13.38 10.65
C ILE A 102 -8.86 14.14 11.93
N SER A 103 -8.76 15.46 11.90
CA SER A 103 -8.33 16.24 13.08
C SER A 103 -9.21 15.99 14.32
N PRO A 104 -10.55 16.00 14.25
CA PRO A 104 -11.40 15.66 15.40
C PRO A 104 -11.18 14.23 15.89
N LEU A 105 -10.94 13.28 14.99
CA LEU A 105 -10.69 11.88 15.36
C LEU A 105 -9.35 11.74 16.11
N LEU A 106 -8.32 12.46 15.67
CA LEU A 106 -7.02 12.49 16.34
C LEU A 106 -7.06 13.23 17.68
N GLU A 107 -7.83 14.30 17.78
CA GLU A 107 -8.00 15.08 19.02
C GLU A 107 -8.79 14.33 20.09
N ILE A 108 -9.87 13.65 19.70
CA ILE A 108 -10.75 12.90 20.62
C ILE A 108 -10.05 11.64 21.10
N ASN A 109 -9.43 10.88 20.19
CA ASN A 109 -8.92 9.55 20.50
C ASN A 109 -7.45 9.53 20.92
N GLN A 110 -6.66 10.58 20.67
CA GLN A 110 -5.24 10.65 21.04
C GLN A 110 -4.46 9.34 20.80
N PRO A 111 -4.48 8.78 19.58
CA PRO A 111 -4.01 7.42 19.34
C PRO A 111 -2.51 7.25 19.60
N ASP A 112 -2.13 6.06 20.12
CA ASP A 112 -0.74 5.63 20.27
C ASP A 112 -0.05 5.46 18.91
N LEU A 113 -0.84 4.99 17.94
CA LEU A 113 -0.39 4.64 16.60
C LEU A 113 -1.42 5.07 15.57
N ILE A 114 -0.95 5.73 14.51
CA ILE A 114 -1.75 6.04 13.33
C ILE A 114 -1.37 5.04 12.24
N PHE A 115 -2.33 4.24 11.82
CA PHE A 115 -2.18 3.36 10.66
C PHE A 115 -2.62 4.11 9.41
N VAL A 116 -1.77 4.15 8.39
CA VAL A 116 -2.05 4.84 7.12
C VAL A 116 -1.88 3.86 5.97
N GLN A 117 -2.87 3.76 5.08
CA GLN A 117 -2.73 2.99 3.84
C GLN A 117 -1.76 3.70 2.88
N MET A 118 -0.48 3.40 3.02
CA MET A 118 0.57 3.82 2.11
C MET A 118 1.66 2.77 2.04
N ASP A 119 2.26 2.61 0.86
CA ASP A 119 3.27 1.59 0.58
C ASP A 119 4.54 1.84 1.42
N PRO A 120 4.94 0.91 2.31
CA PRO A 120 6.12 1.08 3.15
C PRO A 120 7.44 0.89 2.39
N ALA A 121 7.44 0.27 1.20
CA ALA A 121 8.66 -0.17 0.53
C ALA A 121 9.71 0.93 0.31
N PRO A 122 9.36 2.17 -0.09
CA PRO A 122 10.37 3.23 -0.24
C PRO A 122 11.06 3.58 1.07
N TYR A 123 10.29 3.65 2.17
CA TYR A 123 10.81 3.96 3.50
C TYR A 123 11.70 2.83 4.02
N VAL A 124 11.19 1.59 3.98
CA VAL A 124 11.91 0.38 4.42
C VAL A 124 13.25 0.25 3.68
N ALA A 125 13.26 0.41 2.35
CA ALA A 125 14.48 0.33 1.56
C ALA A 125 15.54 1.36 2.01
N ARG A 126 15.11 2.57 2.37
CA ARG A 126 16.00 3.65 2.83
C ARG A 126 16.51 3.40 4.24
N GLN A 127 15.65 2.92 5.13
CA GLN A 127 16.02 2.50 6.48
C GLN A 127 17.08 1.40 6.45
N ARG A 128 16.86 0.32 5.70
CA ARG A 128 17.83 -0.78 5.58
C ARG A 128 19.16 -0.34 4.98
N PHE A 129 19.12 0.53 3.97
CA PHE A 129 20.34 1.11 3.39
C PHE A 129 21.13 1.92 4.43
N LEU A 130 20.45 2.69 5.29
CA LEU A 130 21.12 3.40 6.39
C LEU A 130 21.66 2.46 7.46
N ALA A 131 20.94 1.42 7.84
CA ALA A 131 21.43 0.41 8.77
C ALA A 131 22.74 -0.20 8.27
N HIS A 132 22.79 -0.57 6.98
CA HIS A 132 24.01 -1.03 6.32
C HIS A 132 25.13 0.02 6.33
N LYS A 133 24.82 1.31 6.12
CA LYS A 133 25.81 2.39 6.20
C LYS A 133 26.35 2.59 7.62
N CYS A 134 25.51 2.46 8.63
CA CYS A 134 25.90 2.54 10.04
C CYS A 134 26.82 1.37 10.41
N ALA A 135 26.52 0.16 9.92
CA ALA A 135 27.37 -1.01 10.07
C ALA A 135 28.77 -0.79 9.49
N LEU A 136 28.88 -0.22 8.29
CA LEU A 136 30.17 0.10 7.66
C LEU A 136 30.98 1.16 8.43
N LYS A 137 30.31 1.98 9.24
CA LYS A 137 30.94 3.02 10.08
C LYS A 137 31.20 2.53 11.52
N GLU A 138 30.96 1.26 11.82
CA GLU A 138 31.12 0.69 13.16
C GLU A 138 30.30 1.46 14.22
N VAL A 139 29.14 2.01 13.83
CA VAL A 139 28.21 2.63 14.77
C VAL A 139 27.58 1.52 15.59
N GLU A 140 27.65 1.61 16.91
CA GLU A 140 26.93 0.69 17.81
C GLU A 140 25.41 0.99 17.74
N ASP A 141 24.55 -0.01 17.95
CA ASP A 141 23.08 0.14 18.01
C ASP A 141 22.29 0.28 16.68
N TYR A 142 22.76 -0.29 15.57
CA TYR A 142 21.91 -0.48 14.38
C TYR A 142 21.23 -1.85 14.35
N GLU A 143 20.13 -1.94 13.60
CA GLU A 143 19.41 -3.19 13.39
C GLU A 143 20.20 -4.14 12.47
N GLN A 144 20.77 -5.20 13.03
CA GLN A 144 21.62 -6.15 12.30
C GLN A 144 20.84 -6.92 11.21
N ASN A 145 19.57 -7.23 11.47
CA ASN A 145 18.72 -7.95 10.53
C ASN A 145 18.58 -7.20 9.19
N ALA A 146 18.48 -5.87 9.26
CA ALA A 146 18.37 -4.99 8.10
C ALA A 146 19.63 -4.98 7.21
N VAL A 147 20.80 -5.38 7.74
CA VAL A 147 22.06 -5.45 6.99
C VAL A 147 22.09 -6.67 6.06
N HIS A 148 21.53 -7.79 6.49
CA HIS A 148 21.58 -9.04 5.73
C HIS A 148 20.56 -9.11 4.59
N ILE A 149 19.47 -8.34 4.68
CA ILE A 149 18.34 -8.41 3.75
C ILE A 149 18.06 -7.03 3.18
N ILE A 150 18.92 -6.56 2.27
CA ILE A 150 18.77 -5.23 1.63
C ILE A 150 17.49 -5.16 0.78
N ASP A 151 17.03 -6.28 0.23
CA ASP A 151 15.89 -6.32 -0.70
C ASP A 151 14.55 -6.07 0.05
N PRO A 152 13.86 -4.95 -0.20
CA PRO A 152 12.68 -4.51 0.56
C PRO A 152 11.38 -5.23 0.15
N THR A 153 11.47 -6.41 -0.46
CA THR A 153 10.30 -7.10 -1.03
C THR A 153 9.22 -7.40 0.01
N LYS A 154 9.61 -7.65 1.27
CA LYS A 154 8.72 -7.75 2.42
C LYS A 154 9.34 -7.08 3.65
N PRO A 155 8.54 -6.38 4.47
CA PRO A 155 8.94 -6.02 5.82
C PRO A 155 9.24 -7.27 6.66
N LEU A 156 10.20 -7.19 7.57
CA LEU A 156 10.51 -8.29 8.50
C LEU A 156 9.40 -8.42 9.55
N ASP A 157 8.93 -7.29 10.05
CA ASP A 157 7.85 -7.14 11.00
C ASP A 157 7.06 -5.85 10.71
N TRP A 158 6.06 -5.57 11.54
CA TRP A 158 5.28 -4.35 11.43
C TRP A 158 6.04 -3.12 11.95
N GLU A 159 7.03 -3.29 12.84
CA GLU A 159 7.82 -2.20 13.43
C GLU A 159 8.67 -1.50 12.37
N GLU A 160 9.21 -2.27 11.42
CA GLU A 160 9.95 -1.74 10.27
C GLU A 160 9.09 -0.82 9.38
N CYS A 161 7.77 -0.97 9.43
CA CYS A 161 6.83 -0.11 8.72
C CYS A 161 6.46 1.16 9.51
N VAL A 162 6.91 1.30 10.76
CA VAL A 162 6.69 2.50 11.59
C VAL A 162 7.73 3.55 11.27
N ILE A 163 7.27 4.77 10.97
CA ILE A 163 8.16 5.87 10.65
C ILE A 163 8.89 6.35 11.90
N ASN A 164 10.21 6.22 11.87
CA ASN A 164 11.13 6.77 12.84
C ASN A 164 11.68 8.12 12.36
N LEU A 165 11.34 9.20 13.10
CA LEU A 165 11.78 10.57 12.79
C LEU A 165 13.30 10.74 12.86
N THR A 166 13.99 10.01 13.75
CA THR A 166 15.45 10.02 13.81
C THR A 166 16.06 9.45 12.53
N ILE A 167 15.48 8.37 12.01
CA ILE A 167 15.90 7.78 10.72
C ILE A 167 15.65 8.78 9.58
N LEU A 168 14.53 9.50 9.59
CA LEU A 168 14.27 10.55 8.59
C LEU A 168 15.31 11.69 8.66
N ASP A 169 15.73 12.10 9.85
CA ASP A 169 16.82 13.08 10.00
C ASP A 169 18.15 12.53 9.47
N MET A 170 18.48 11.28 9.81
CA MET A 170 19.67 10.61 9.29
C MET A 170 19.66 10.55 7.77
N LEU A 171 18.51 10.27 7.15
CA LEU A 171 18.34 10.26 5.70
C LEU A 171 18.54 11.67 5.11
N GLN A 172 17.85 12.66 5.67
CA GLN A 172 17.90 14.04 5.19
C GLN A 172 19.31 14.64 5.28
N ARG A 173 20.06 14.32 6.33
CA ARG A 173 21.43 14.80 6.56
C ARG A 173 22.49 13.89 5.96
N ASN A 174 22.11 12.68 5.56
CA ASN A 174 23.02 11.61 5.15
C ASN A 174 24.12 11.30 6.20
N GLN A 175 23.79 11.45 7.48
CA GLN A 175 24.69 11.35 8.64
C GLN A 175 24.18 10.31 9.64
N ALA A 176 25.10 9.74 10.42
CA ALA A 176 24.72 8.84 11.53
C ALA A 176 24.16 9.66 12.70
N HIS A 177 23.34 9.05 13.56
CA HIS A 177 22.72 9.74 14.69
C HIS A 177 23.74 10.30 15.70
N THR A 178 24.94 9.74 15.75
CA THR A 178 26.06 10.20 16.60
C THR A 178 26.71 11.49 16.09
N GLU A 179 26.49 11.87 14.83
CA GLU A 179 27.19 12.98 14.17
C GLU A 179 26.42 14.31 14.25
N PHE A 180 25.14 14.32 14.63
CA PHE A 180 24.32 15.55 14.63
C PHE A 180 23.68 15.90 15.98
N LYS A 181 23.47 17.21 16.18
CA LYS A 181 22.82 17.76 17.39
C LYS A 181 21.31 17.55 17.34
N TYR A 182 20.76 16.91 18.37
CA TYR A 182 19.31 16.62 18.47
C TYR A 182 18.42 17.86 18.54
N ILE A 183 18.94 19.02 18.95
CA ILE A 183 18.14 20.26 19.11
C ILE A 183 17.53 20.72 17.78
N ASP A 184 18.24 20.52 16.67
CA ASP A 184 17.83 20.96 15.34
C ASP A 184 17.12 19.87 14.51
N THR A 185 16.67 18.79 15.15
CA THR A 185 16.10 17.61 14.47
C THR A 185 14.58 17.70 14.33
N PHE A 186 14.00 16.89 13.44
CA PHE A 186 12.55 16.70 13.31
C PHE A 186 11.90 16.23 14.62
N ASN A 187 12.65 15.58 15.51
CA ASN A 187 12.16 15.19 16.83
C ASN A 187 11.79 16.38 17.73
N THR A 188 12.35 17.57 17.51
CA THR A 188 12.03 18.77 18.32
C THR A 188 10.88 19.58 17.75
N PHE A 189 10.31 19.20 16.60
CA PHE A 189 9.28 19.97 15.92
C PHE A 189 8.04 20.25 16.78
N SER A 190 7.64 19.29 17.62
CA SER A 190 6.49 19.39 18.53
C SER A 190 6.85 19.95 19.92
N TYR A 191 8.12 20.27 20.20
CA TYR A 191 8.59 20.79 21.49
C TYR A 191 9.21 22.18 21.31
N PRO A 192 8.37 23.22 21.15
CA PRO A 192 8.87 24.57 20.91
C PRO A 192 9.79 25.07 22.04
N TYR A 193 9.60 24.60 23.28
CA TYR A 193 10.44 24.97 24.42
C TYR A 193 11.86 24.40 24.39
N LEU A 194 12.13 23.36 23.59
CA LEU A 194 13.48 22.82 23.40
C LEU A 194 14.29 23.61 22.35
N GLN A 195 13.64 24.53 21.64
CA GLN A 195 14.24 25.32 20.57
C GLN A 195 14.53 26.74 21.09
N GLU A 196 15.77 27.22 20.87
CA GLU A 196 16.19 28.57 21.30
C GLU A 196 15.27 29.68 20.74
N ASP A 197 14.79 29.50 19.50
CA ASP A 197 13.80 30.37 18.83
C ASP A 197 12.70 29.51 18.18
N ALA A 198 11.76 28.99 18.98
CA ALA A 198 10.67 28.10 18.56
C ALA A 198 10.02 28.46 17.21
N GLN A 199 9.61 29.72 17.04
CA GLN A 199 8.93 30.17 15.81
C GLN A 199 9.84 30.19 14.59
N LYS A 200 11.13 30.51 14.76
CA LYS A 200 12.09 30.53 13.64
C LYS A 200 12.52 29.11 13.29
N SER A 201 12.79 28.27 14.28
CA SER A 201 13.15 26.86 14.11
C SER A 201 12.04 26.08 13.44
N HIS A 202 10.77 26.28 13.84
CA HIS A 202 9.62 25.66 13.18
C HIS A 202 9.55 26.02 11.69
N LYS A 203 9.59 27.32 11.36
CA LYS A 203 9.59 27.80 9.95
C LYS A 203 10.78 27.27 9.14
N LYS A 204 11.95 27.15 9.78
CA LYS A 204 13.18 26.63 9.16
C LYS A 204 13.07 25.14 8.85
N LEU A 205 12.46 24.35 9.74
CA LEU A 205 12.36 22.90 9.64
C LEU A 205 11.18 22.41 8.79
N SER A 206 10.08 23.17 8.68
CA SER A 206 8.87 22.70 7.97
C SER A 206 9.14 22.29 6.52
N LYS A 207 9.89 23.10 5.75
CA LYS A 207 10.20 22.79 4.34
C LYS A 207 11.10 21.55 4.20
N PRO A 208 12.26 21.46 4.89
CA PRO A 208 13.05 20.24 4.93
C PRO A 208 12.26 19.01 5.34
N PHE A 209 11.37 19.13 6.33
CA PHE A 209 10.57 18.02 6.82
C PHE A 209 9.59 17.48 5.77
N ILE A 210 8.85 18.37 5.11
CA ILE A 210 7.95 17.99 4.02
C ILE A 210 8.74 17.35 2.87
N ASN A 211 9.90 17.91 2.54
CA ASN A 211 10.76 17.34 1.49
C ASN A 211 11.27 15.96 1.86
N ALA A 212 11.71 15.75 3.10
CA ALA A 212 12.16 14.44 3.60
C ALA A 212 11.04 13.40 3.51
N ILE A 213 9.81 13.75 3.90
CA ILE A 213 8.65 12.85 3.76
C ILE A 213 8.40 12.51 2.29
N ASN A 214 8.39 13.51 1.41
CA ASN A 214 8.15 13.30 -0.02
C ASN A 214 9.23 12.44 -0.68
N GLU A 215 10.49 12.61 -0.28
CA GLU A 215 11.64 11.92 -0.86
C GLU A 215 11.83 10.51 -0.31
N HIS A 216 11.67 10.32 1.00
CA HIS A 216 12.05 9.10 1.68
C HIS A 216 10.89 8.18 2.04
N ILE A 217 9.68 8.73 2.21
CA ILE A 217 8.49 7.93 2.51
C ILE A 217 7.65 7.74 1.26
N ILE A 218 7.21 8.84 0.65
CA ILE A 218 6.26 8.78 -0.47
C ILE A 218 6.96 8.34 -1.77
N TYR A 219 8.16 8.86 -2.06
CA TYR A 219 8.95 8.55 -3.27
C TYR A 219 8.12 8.50 -4.57
N LYS A 220 7.36 9.58 -4.84
CA LYS A 220 6.43 9.72 -5.99
C LYS A 220 5.19 8.81 -5.97
N ASN A 221 5.05 7.93 -4.97
CA ASN A 221 3.89 7.04 -4.80
C ASN A 221 2.83 7.69 -3.90
N TYR A 222 2.34 8.87 -4.28
CA TYR A 222 1.25 9.51 -3.55
C TYR A 222 0.01 8.63 -3.56
N SER A 223 -0.68 8.58 -2.42
CA SER A 223 -1.98 7.93 -2.36
C SER A 223 -2.96 8.64 -3.28
N GLN A 224 -3.80 7.87 -3.96
CA GLN A 224 -4.92 8.41 -4.74
C GLN A 224 -5.96 9.10 -3.84
N TYR A 225 -5.90 8.88 -2.52
CA TYR A 225 -6.75 9.48 -1.51
C TYR A 225 -6.03 10.68 -0.87
N PRO A 226 -6.46 11.92 -1.12
CA PRO A 226 -5.82 13.10 -0.54
C PRO A 226 -5.76 13.08 0.99
N ASP A 227 -6.79 12.56 1.63
CA ASP A 227 -6.92 12.48 3.09
C ASP A 227 -5.89 11.53 3.74
N ILE A 228 -5.51 10.45 3.03
CA ILE A 228 -4.42 9.56 3.47
C ILE A 228 -3.09 10.34 3.49
N ASN A 229 -2.80 11.08 2.41
CA ASN A 229 -1.58 11.89 2.35
C ASN A 229 -1.58 12.97 3.45
N LYS A 230 -2.72 13.64 3.68
CA LYS A 230 -2.86 14.63 4.75
C LYS A 230 -2.60 14.01 6.13
N THR A 231 -3.18 12.84 6.40
CA THR A 231 -3.02 12.13 7.68
C THR A 231 -1.56 11.84 7.99
N LEU A 232 -0.79 11.40 6.98
CA LEU A 232 0.65 11.18 7.13
C LEU A 232 1.37 12.45 7.61
N PHE A 233 1.17 13.58 6.92
CA PHE A 233 1.84 14.83 7.29
C PHE A 233 1.41 15.30 8.68
N THR A 234 0.11 15.29 8.96
CA THR A 234 -0.43 15.71 10.25
C THR A 234 0.08 14.83 11.39
N GLY A 235 0.07 13.51 11.23
CA GLY A 235 0.54 12.56 12.24
C GLY A 235 2.02 12.73 12.56
N LEU A 236 2.87 12.82 11.52
CA LEU A 236 4.31 13.00 11.72
C LEU A 236 4.66 14.36 12.31
N MET A 237 3.99 15.45 11.88
CA MET A 237 4.17 16.78 12.47
C MET A 237 3.70 16.84 13.93
N GLY A 238 2.70 16.03 14.29
CA GLY A 238 2.21 15.84 15.66
C GLY A 238 3.07 14.90 16.50
N LYS A 239 4.18 14.37 15.97
CA LYS A 239 5.04 13.33 16.60
C LYS A 239 4.28 12.07 17.01
N GLN A 240 3.19 11.76 16.32
CA GLN A 240 2.50 10.49 16.47
C GLN A 240 3.29 9.41 15.74
N LYS A 241 3.28 8.18 16.27
CA LYS A 241 3.85 7.04 15.55
C LYS A 241 2.95 6.77 14.34
N VAL A 242 3.53 6.73 13.15
CA VAL A 242 2.79 6.47 11.92
C VAL A 242 3.27 5.15 11.32
N LEU A 243 2.36 4.18 11.20
CA LEU A 243 2.56 2.89 10.58
C LEU A 243 2.09 2.94 9.11
N LEU A 244 3.00 2.58 8.20
CA LEU A 244 2.72 2.44 6.78
C LEU A 244 2.15 1.05 6.49
N GLY A 245 0.83 0.99 6.30
CA GLY A 245 0.09 -0.26 6.35
C GLY A 245 -0.27 -0.89 5.02
N ASP A 246 -0.01 -0.27 3.86
CA ASP A 246 -0.37 -0.87 2.56
C ASP A 246 0.62 -1.98 2.17
N MET A 247 0.18 -2.90 1.32
CA MET A 247 1.02 -3.98 0.83
C MET A 247 2.05 -3.43 -0.18
N PRO A 248 3.36 -3.75 -0.02
CA PRO A 248 4.37 -3.48 -1.03
C PRO A 248 3.98 -4.01 -2.40
N GLU A 249 4.10 -3.19 -3.44
CA GLU A 249 3.71 -3.61 -4.80
C GLU A 249 4.53 -4.81 -5.31
N GLN A 250 5.78 -4.92 -4.84
CA GLN A 250 6.66 -6.06 -5.15
C GLN A 250 6.14 -7.34 -4.50
N LEU A 251 5.68 -7.28 -3.24
CA LEU A 251 5.08 -8.41 -2.54
C LEU A 251 3.82 -8.89 -3.25
N LEU A 252 2.93 -7.95 -3.59
CA LEU A 252 1.70 -8.26 -4.34
C LEU A 252 2.01 -8.98 -5.66
N ARG A 253 3.02 -8.49 -6.38
CA ARG A 253 3.46 -9.10 -7.64
C ARG A 253 3.99 -10.52 -7.45
N LEU A 254 4.74 -10.77 -6.38
CA LEU A 254 5.26 -12.11 -6.07
C LEU A 254 4.14 -13.07 -5.68
N ILE A 255 3.19 -12.61 -4.87
CA ILE A 255 2.02 -13.41 -4.47
C ILE A 255 1.21 -13.79 -5.71
N LEU A 256 0.85 -12.82 -6.53
CA LEU A 256 -0.03 -13.06 -7.67
C LEU A 256 0.68 -13.76 -8.84
N GLY A 257 1.96 -13.49 -9.06
CA GLY A 257 2.77 -14.18 -10.06
C GLY A 257 3.04 -15.65 -9.73
N ASN A 258 2.91 -16.06 -8.46
CA ASN A 258 3.06 -17.46 -8.03
C ASN A 258 1.71 -18.17 -7.81
N THR A 259 0.58 -17.44 -7.84
CA THR A 259 -0.76 -18.03 -7.60
C THR A 259 -1.63 -18.12 -8.83
N VAL A 260 -1.48 -17.19 -9.78
CA VAL A 260 -2.30 -17.14 -10.99
C VAL A 260 -1.53 -17.76 -12.15
N ASP A 261 -2.13 -18.74 -12.83
CA ASP A 261 -1.52 -19.37 -14.00
C ASP A 261 -1.37 -18.35 -15.14
N ILE A 262 -0.35 -18.53 -15.98
CA ILE A 262 -0.08 -17.64 -17.11
C ILE A 262 -1.27 -17.51 -18.07
N GLN A 263 -2.01 -18.59 -18.31
CA GLN A 263 -3.15 -18.59 -19.22
C GLN A 263 -4.30 -17.76 -18.64
N GLU A 264 -4.54 -17.91 -17.34
CA GLU A 264 -5.52 -17.11 -16.60
C GLU A 264 -5.14 -15.63 -16.61
N MET A 265 -3.86 -15.31 -16.37
CA MET A 265 -3.35 -13.94 -16.44
C MET A 265 -3.55 -13.30 -17.80
N ARG A 266 -3.33 -14.05 -18.89
CA ARG A 266 -3.61 -13.58 -20.25
C ARG A 266 -5.10 -13.32 -20.46
N ASP A 267 -5.96 -14.15 -19.89
CA ASP A 267 -7.41 -14.00 -20.03
C ASP A 267 -7.94 -12.84 -19.18
N LEU A 268 -7.41 -12.61 -17.98
CA LEU A 268 -7.65 -11.39 -17.19
C LEU A 268 -7.23 -10.14 -17.96
N PHE A 269 -6.07 -10.18 -18.62
CA PHE A 269 -5.57 -9.06 -19.42
C PHE A 269 -6.47 -8.76 -20.62
N LYS A 270 -6.87 -9.79 -21.39
CA LYS A 270 -7.83 -9.64 -22.50
C LYS A 270 -9.17 -9.11 -22.01
N PHE A 271 -9.68 -9.65 -20.91
CA PHE A 271 -10.93 -9.22 -20.31
C PHE A 271 -10.91 -7.73 -19.98
N LEU A 272 -9.87 -7.27 -19.29
CA LEU A 272 -9.75 -5.86 -18.94
C LEU A 272 -9.59 -4.97 -20.18
N LEU A 273 -8.84 -5.41 -21.20
CA LEU A 273 -8.75 -4.67 -22.47
C LEU A 273 -10.10 -4.53 -23.17
N LEU A 274 -10.94 -5.57 -23.14
CA LEU A 274 -12.29 -5.50 -23.69
C LEU A 274 -13.15 -4.52 -22.89
N LYS A 275 -13.13 -4.59 -21.54
CA LYS A 275 -13.87 -3.66 -20.68
C LYS A 275 -13.43 -2.21 -20.81
N MET A 276 -12.12 -1.98 -20.96
CA MET A 276 -11.60 -0.64 -21.24
C MET A 276 -12.04 -0.09 -22.60
N LYS A 277 -12.28 -0.95 -23.60
CA LYS A 277 -12.84 -0.52 -24.90
C LYS A 277 -14.34 -0.23 -24.82
N GLU A 278 -15.07 -1.00 -24.02
CA GLU A 278 -16.51 -0.77 -23.74
C GLU A 278 -16.74 0.53 -22.97
N LEU A 279 -15.84 0.83 -22.04
CA LEU A 279 -15.77 2.12 -21.37
C LEU A 279 -15.33 3.19 -22.36
N LYS A 280 -16.27 4.02 -22.81
CA LYS A 280 -16.00 5.18 -23.67
C LYS A 280 -15.17 6.29 -22.98
N GLN A 281 -14.54 6.00 -21.84
CA GLN A 281 -13.82 6.93 -20.99
C GLN A 281 -12.40 6.42 -20.74
N PRO A 282 -11.40 7.30 -20.76
CA PRO A 282 -10.02 6.91 -20.49
C PRO A 282 -9.88 6.50 -19.03
N ILE A 283 -9.58 5.23 -18.79
CA ILE A 283 -9.21 4.67 -17.49
C ILE A 283 -7.82 4.06 -17.60
N SER A 284 -7.02 4.11 -16.53
CA SER A 284 -5.73 3.41 -16.52
C SER A 284 -5.97 1.89 -16.43
N MET A 285 -5.00 1.10 -16.91
CA MET A 285 -5.06 -0.36 -16.81
C MET A 285 -5.17 -0.81 -15.35
N ARG A 286 -4.43 -0.11 -14.49
CA ARG A 286 -4.41 -0.31 -13.04
C ARG A 286 -5.79 -0.07 -12.44
N ASP A 287 -6.38 1.09 -12.67
CA ASP A 287 -7.68 1.43 -12.08
C ASP A 287 -8.78 0.51 -12.63
N ALA A 288 -8.71 0.10 -13.89
CA ALA A 288 -9.63 -0.90 -14.45
C ALA A 288 -9.49 -2.26 -13.74
N ALA A 289 -8.26 -2.72 -13.47
CA ALA A 289 -8.02 -3.97 -12.74
C ALA A 289 -8.63 -3.93 -11.33
N TYR A 290 -8.41 -2.86 -10.58
CA TYR A 290 -8.97 -2.68 -9.24
C TYR A 290 -10.50 -2.52 -9.23
N ASN A 291 -11.08 -1.89 -10.27
CA ASN A 291 -12.54 -1.72 -10.34
C ASN A 291 -13.29 -2.96 -10.83
N PHE A 292 -12.75 -3.70 -11.79
CA PHE A 292 -13.43 -4.85 -12.41
C PHE A 292 -13.04 -6.20 -11.82
N LEU A 293 -11.85 -6.30 -11.21
CA LEU A 293 -11.34 -7.54 -10.62
C LEU A 293 -10.86 -7.34 -9.17
N PRO A 294 -11.60 -6.62 -8.30
CA PRO A 294 -11.14 -6.31 -6.94
C PRO A 294 -10.79 -7.57 -6.12
N HIS A 295 -11.48 -8.68 -6.34
CA HIS A 295 -11.21 -9.95 -5.65
C HIS A 295 -9.85 -10.58 -5.99
N VAL A 296 -9.21 -10.19 -7.10
CA VAL A 296 -7.85 -10.61 -7.46
C VAL A 296 -6.82 -9.63 -6.91
N PHE A 297 -7.06 -8.32 -7.11
CA PHE A 297 -6.06 -7.29 -6.87
C PHE A 297 -6.13 -6.65 -5.47
N ASN A 298 -7.32 -6.53 -4.87
CA ASN A 298 -7.51 -5.98 -3.52
C ASN A 298 -7.47 -7.04 -2.43
N LEU A 299 -7.90 -8.27 -2.71
CA LEU A 299 -7.95 -9.34 -1.70
C LEU A 299 -6.62 -9.52 -0.96
N PRO A 300 -5.45 -9.68 -1.62
CA PRO A 300 -4.19 -9.82 -0.89
C PRO A 300 -3.87 -8.57 -0.06
N ARG A 301 -4.16 -7.37 -0.58
CA ARG A 301 -3.92 -6.10 0.13
C ARG A 301 -4.76 -5.98 1.38
N ASP A 302 -6.05 -6.28 1.31
CA ASP A 302 -6.96 -6.21 2.45
C ASP A 302 -6.56 -7.18 3.55
N LEU A 303 -6.17 -8.39 3.15
CA LEU A 303 -5.68 -9.42 4.04
C LEU A 303 -4.38 -8.97 4.74
N TYR A 304 -3.44 -8.38 4.00
CA TYR A 304 -2.22 -7.80 4.54
C TYR A 304 -2.48 -6.63 5.49
N MET A 305 -3.26 -5.64 5.08
CA MET A 305 -3.63 -4.48 5.90
C MET A 305 -4.32 -4.91 7.20
N THR A 306 -5.19 -5.92 7.12
CA THR A 306 -5.86 -6.45 8.32
C THR A 306 -4.86 -7.18 9.21
N ALA A 307 -3.98 -8.02 8.65
CA ALA A 307 -3.01 -8.77 9.41
C ALA A 307 -1.98 -7.87 10.11
N ILE A 308 -1.42 -6.87 9.42
CA ILE A 308 -0.46 -5.93 10.01
C ILE A 308 -1.11 -5.05 11.08
N LEU A 309 -2.38 -4.66 10.89
CA LEU A 309 -3.15 -3.92 11.91
C LEU A 309 -3.40 -4.77 13.16
N LYS A 310 -3.65 -6.08 13.01
CA LYS A 310 -3.79 -7.01 14.15
C LYS A 310 -2.50 -7.14 14.95
N GLU A 311 -1.36 -7.32 14.28
CA GLU A 311 -0.06 -7.39 14.96
C GLU A 311 0.25 -6.09 15.71
N ALA A 312 0.06 -4.94 15.05
CA ALA A 312 0.28 -3.64 15.69
C ALA A 312 -0.66 -3.42 16.90
N PHE A 313 -1.90 -3.90 16.84
CA PHE A 313 -2.86 -3.81 17.94
C PHE A 313 -2.48 -4.67 19.14
N GLN A 314 -1.61 -5.68 19.00
CA GLN A 314 -1.08 -6.40 20.16
C GLN A 314 -0.12 -5.55 21.02
N ALA A 315 0.42 -4.47 20.44
CA ALA A 315 1.42 -3.59 21.06
C ALA A 315 0.90 -2.18 21.36
N CYS A 316 -0.32 -1.83 20.93
CA CYS A 316 -0.91 -0.50 21.08
C CYS A 316 -2.33 -0.60 21.67
N GLN A 317 -2.72 0.38 22.47
CA GLN A 317 -4.06 0.42 23.09
C GLN A 317 -5.06 1.10 22.15
N GLN A 318 -4.66 2.21 21.54
CA GLN A 318 -5.52 2.99 20.67
C GLN A 318 -4.89 3.21 19.30
N ILE A 319 -5.59 2.77 18.25
CA ILE A 319 -5.16 2.92 16.87
C ILE A 319 -6.21 3.68 16.07
N VAL A 320 -5.78 4.72 15.35
CA VAL A 320 -6.59 5.33 14.28
C VAL A 320 -6.06 4.84 12.94
N ALA A 321 -6.87 4.06 12.23
CA ALA A 321 -6.53 3.52 10.91
C ALA A 321 -7.25 4.27 9.79
N VAL A 322 -6.49 4.88 8.88
CA VAL A 322 -7.03 5.64 7.74
C VAL A 322 -6.74 4.89 6.44
N VAL A 323 -7.82 4.40 5.81
CA VAL A 323 -7.75 3.55 4.61
C VAL A 323 -8.73 4.04 3.56
N GLY A 324 -8.46 3.72 2.29
CA GLY A 324 -9.41 3.94 1.20
C GLY A 324 -10.71 3.21 1.48
N ILE A 325 -11.84 3.86 1.17
CA ILE A 325 -13.17 3.39 1.58
C ILE A 325 -13.52 1.98 1.11
N HIS A 326 -12.94 1.55 -0.01
CA HIS A 326 -13.13 0.21 -0.55
C HIS A 326 -12.41 -0.91 0.23
N HIS A 327 -11.41 -0.58 1.04
CA HIS A 327 -10.74 -1.53 1.94
C HIS A 327 -11.46 -1.66 3.29
N MET A 328 -12.28 -0.68 3.65
CA MET A 328 -12.93 -0.60 4.96
C MET A 328 -13.79 -1.82 5.27
N ASN A 329 -14.74 -2.18 4.40
CA ASN A 329 -15.64 -3.32 4.67
C ASN A 329 -14.89 -4.67 4.66
N PRO A 330 -13.97 -4.97 3.72
CA PRO A 330 -13.11 -6.15 3.81
C PRO A 330 -12.36 -6.24 5.13
N MET A 331 -11.70 -5.16 5.57
CA MET A 331 -10.96 -5.15 6.83
C MET A 331 -11.85 -5.43 8.04
N ILE A 332 -13.05 -4.83 8.10
CA ILE A 332 -14.04 -5.13 9.16
C ILE A 332 -14.40 -6.61 9.17
N GLN A 333 -14.56 -7.24 8.00
CA GLN A 333 -14.95 -8.65 7.90
C GLN A 333 -13.80 -9.63 8.17
N TYR A 334 -12.56 -9.20 7.94
CA TYR A 334 -11.35 -9.99 8.25
C TYR A 334 -10.83 -9.76 9.66
N TRP A 335 -11.46 -8.84 10.41
CA TRP A 335 -11.20 -8.59 11.82
C TRP A 335 -11.78 -9.70 12.72
N GLU A 336 -11.23 -10.90 12.55
CA GLU A 336 -11.57 -12.10 13.30
C GLU A 336 -10.32 -12.62 14.02
N GLY A 337 -10.49 -13.18 15.23
CA GLY A 337 -9.39 -13.80 16.00
C GLY A 337 -9.02 -15.18 15.48
N ALA A 338 -7.98 -15.79 16.06
CA ALA A 338 -7.63 -17.17 15.77
C ALA A 338 -8.78 -18.15 16.15
N PRO A 339 -8.96 -19.27 15.44
CA PRO A 339 -8.17 -19.77 14.30
C PRO A 339 -8.65 -19.29 12.93
N SER A 340 -9.78 -18.57 12.85
CA SER A 340 -10.41 -18.19 11.57
C SER A 340 -9.88 -16.89 10.97
N GLY A 341 -9.11 -16.12 11.75
CA GLY A 341 -8.49 -14.87 11.34
C GLY A 341 -7.12 -15.07 10.70
N ILE A 342 -6.84 -14.28 9.66
CA ILE A 342 -5.51 -14.19 9.07
C ILE A 342 -4.49 -13.58 10.04
N ASN A 343 -3.26 -14.09 10.01
CA ASN A 343 -2.08 -13.54 10.70
C ASN A 343 -1.03 -12.95 9.73
N PHE A 344 -0.05 -12.21 10.26
CA PHE A 344 0.93 -11.51 9.43
C PHE A 344 1.86 -12.42 8.63
N SER A 345 2.25 -13.57 9.22
CA SER A 345 3.10 -14.55 8.54
C SER A 345 2.40 -15.17 7.33
N GLU A 346 1.09 -15.43 7.43
CA GLU A 346 0.27 -15.90 6.31
C GLU A 346 0.08 -14.81 5.25
N ALA A 347 -0.21 -13.58 5.66
CA ALA A 347 -0.45 -12.46 4.73
C ALA A 347 0.80 -12.05 3.94
N THR A 348 1.98 -12.25 4.52
CA THR A 348 3.29 -11.96 3.88
C THR A 348 3.90 -13.17 3.19
N ARG A 349 3.27 -14.35 3.29
CA ARG A 349 3.79 -15.58 2.68
C ARG A 349 3.75 -15.47 1.16
N ILE A 350 4.91 -15.62 0.53
CA ILE A 350 4.99 -15.81 -0.92
C ILE A 350 4.66 -17.28 -1.20
N PRO A 351 3.60 -17.56 -1.98
CA PRO A 351 3.23 -18.93 -2.32
C PRO A 351 4.34 -19.63 -3.11
N GLU A 352 4.44 -20.95 -2.94
CA GLU A 352 5.33 -21.75 -3.77
C GLU A 352 4.94 -21.62 -5.24
N ARG A 353 5.94 -21.73 -6.11
CA ARG A 353 5.73 -21.72 -7.55
C ARG A 353 4.79 -22.85 -7.97
N ILE A 354 3.94 -22.57 -8.95
CA ILE A 354 3.09 -23.58 -9.58
C ILE A 354 3.98 -24.68 -10.19
N ARG A 355 3.72 -25.93 -9.79
CA ARG A 355 4.52 -27.09 -10.22
C ARG A 355 4.44 -27.25 -11.74
N GLY A 356 5.60 -27.34 -12.39
CA GLY A 356 5.70 -27.56 -13.84
C GLY A 356 5.83 -26.28 -14.68
N GLU A 357 5.72 -25.09 -14.09
CA GLU A 357 6.01 -23.85 -14.81
C GLU A 357 7.52 -23.67 -15.04
N THR A 358 7.92 -23.29 -16.25
CA THR A 358 9.31 -22.96 -16.59
C THR A 358 9.65 -21.51 -16.23
N ASP A 359 10.93 -21.16 -16.09
CA ASP A 359 11.35 -19.80 -15.67
C ASP A 359 10.86 -18.73 -16.65
N GLU A 360 10.74 -19.08 -17.92
CA GLU A 360 10.19 -18.19 -18.94
C GLU A 360 8.71 -17.88 -18.69
N VAL A 361 7.93 -18.86 -18.25
CA VAL A 361 6.51 -18.67 -17.93
C VAL A 361 6.35 -17.70 -16.76
N LEU A 362 7.17 -17.89 -15.72
CA LEU A 362 7.15 -17.03 -14.54
C LEU A 362 7.63 -15.61 -14.85
N ILE A 363 8.65 -15.45 -15.70
CA ILE A 363 9.07 -14.14 -16.21
C ILE A 363 7.94 -13.49 -17.00
N GLU A 364 7.29 -14.23 -17.91
CA GLU A 364 6.17 -13.71 -18.69
C GLU A 364 5.00 -13.27 -17.79
N ASN A 365 4.68 -14.07 -16.78
CA ASN A 365 3.64 -13.78 -15.81
C ASN A 365 3.93 -12.46 -15.06
N ARG A 366 5.17 -12.30 -14.56
CA ARG A 366 5.62 -11.07 -13.90
C ARG A 366 5.62 -9.85 -14.83
N LEU A 367 5.89 -10.04 -16.13
CA LEU A 367 5.83 -8.95 -17.11
C LEU A 367 4.38 -8.52 -17.40
N LEU A 368 3.43 -9.46 -17.49
CA LEU A 368 2.01 -9.12 -17.61
C LEU A 368 1.52 -8.31 -16.40
N TRP A 369 2.00 -8.66 -15.20
CA TRP A 369 1.80 -7.88 -14.00
C TRP A 369 2.30 -6.44 -14.11
N MET A 370 3.50 -6.24 -14.63
CA MET A 370 4.03 -4.89 -14.85
C MET A 370 3.17 -4.09 -15.83
N LEU A 371 2.54 -4.73 -16.81
CA LEU A 371 1.62 -4.07 -17.74
C LEU A 371 0.32 -3.63 -17.05
N PHE A 372 -0.19 -4.39 -16.07
CA PHE A 372 -1.33 -3.95 -15.26
C PHE A 372 -1.01 -2.70 -14.43
N GLN A 373 0.21 -2.60 -13.92
CA GLN A 373 0.64 -1.50 -13.06
C GLN A 373 1.07 -0.23 -13.82
N ALA A 374 1.31 -0.31 -15.13
CA ALA A 374 1.75 0.82 -15.94
C ALA A 374 0.72 1.95 -15.92
N GLN A 375 1.04 3.04 -15.19
CA GLN A 375 0.16 4.19 -14.98
C GLN A 375 -0.01 5.07 -16.24
N GLU A 376 0.91 5.01 -17.21
CA GLU A 376 0.88 5.87 -18.40
C GLU A 376 0.85 5.09 -19.72
N SER A 377 0.06 5.60 -20.68
CA SER A 377 0.02 5.14 -22.07
C SER A 377 1.36 5.26 -22.81
N GLY A 378 2.26 6.14 -22.37
CA GLY A 378 3.63 6.24 -22.91
C GLY A 378 4.53 5.07 -22.50
N ALA A 379 4.43 4.62 -21.24
CA ALA A 379 5.14 3.44 -20.74
C ALA A 379 4.65 2.14 -21.40
N LYS A 380 3.40 2.10 -21.90
CA LYS A 380 2.90 0.95 -22.67
C LYS A 380 3.78 0.66 -23.88
N ASN A 381 4.20 1.67 -24.65
CA ASN A 381 5.07 1.46 -25.81
C ASN A 381 6.46 0.98 -25.39
N THR A 382 7.07 1.57 -24.35
CA THR A 382 8.40 1.19 -23.89
C THR A 382 8.42 -0.21 -23.27
N LEU A 383 7.40 -0.58 -22.49
CA LEU A 383 7.26 -1.92 -21.90
C LEU A 383 6.87 -2.98 -22.94
N LEU A 384 6.01 -2.66 -23.93
CA LEU A 384 5.78 -3.54 -25.08
C LEU A 384 7.05 -3.74 -25.90
N ILE A 385 7.83 -2.68 -26.13
CA ILE A 385 9.13 -2.76 -26.80
C ILE A 385 10.08 -3.64 -25.98
N HIS A 386 10.14 -3.48 -24.66
CA HIS A 386 10.97 -4.33 -23.79
C HIS A 386 10.50 -5.79 -23.80
N PHE A 387 9.20 -6.04 -23.77
CA PHE A 387 8.60 -7.36 -23.91
C PHE A 387 8.96 -8.01 -25.25
N PHE A 388 8.83 -7.28 -26.36
CA PHE A 388 9.24 -7.76 -27.68
C PHE A 388 10.75 -7.98 -27.80
N ILE A 389 11.57 -7.12 -27.17
CA ILE A 389 13.03 -7.26 -27.13
C ILE A 389 13.44 -8.50 -26.32
N GLN A 390 12.91 -8.69 -25.11
CA GLN A 390 13.20 -9.87 -24.29
C GLN A 390 12.73 -11.16 -24.97
N ARG A 391 11.55 -11.15 -25.60
CA ARG A 391 11.06 -12.29 -26.39
C ARG A 391 11.96 -12.60 -27.59
N ARG A 392 12.48 -11.58 -28.29
CA ARG A 392 13.46 -11.74 -29.37
C ARG A 392 14.80 -12.26 -28.86
N ILE A 393 15.28 -11.80 -27.70
CA ILE A 393 16.52 -12.27 -27.07
C ILE A 393 16.39 -13.75 -26.68
N LEU A 394 15.30 -14.14 -26.02
CA LEU A 394 15.00 -15.53 -25.67
C LEU A 394 14.88 -16.43 -26.90
N GLN A 395 14.22 -15.97 -27.97
CA GLN A 395 14.17 -16.72 -29.24
C GLN A 395 15.55 -16.86 -29.90
N LYS A 396 16.41 -15.83 -29.82
CA LYS A 396 17.80 -15.90 -30.31
C LYS A 396 18.66 -16.86 -29.48
N LEU A 397 18.47 -16.91 -28.17
CA LEU A 397 19.17 -17.85 -27.28
C LEU A 397 18.75 -19.31 -27.55
N LYS A 398 17.45 -19.59 -27.77
CA LYS A 398 16.97 -20.91 -28.21
C LYS A 398 17.61 -21.36 -29.53
N LYS A 399 17.76 -20.45 -30.50
CA LYS A 399 18.43 -20.76 -31.78
C LYS A 399 19.92 -21.03 -31.65
N ARG A 400 20.59 -20.49 -30.63
CA ARG A 400 22.02 -20.75 -30.36
C ARG A 400 22.24 -22.09 -29.67
N ASN A 401 21.35 -22.49 -28.76
CA ASN A 401 21.44 -23.78 -28.07
C ASN A 401 21.04 -24.98 -28.95
N PHE A 402 20.35 -24.77 -30.07
CA PHE A 402 20.06 -25.82 -31.06
C PHE A 402 21.17 -26.04 -32.11
N ARG A 403 22.26 -25.26 -32.06
CA ARG A 403 23.40 -25.37 -32.99
C ARG A 403 24.69 -25.85 -32.30
N ARG A 404 24.58 -26.29 -31.06
CA ARG A 404 25.56 -27.13 -30.36
C ARG A 404 24.88 -28.45 -30.07
#